data_AF-A0A2R4WV17-F1
#
_entry.id   AF-A0A2R4WV17-F1
#
_cell.length_a   1.000
_cell.length_b   1.000
_cell.length_c   1.000
_cell.angle_alpha   90.00
_cell.angle_beta   90.00
_cell.angle_gamma   90.00
#
_symmetry.space_group_name_H-M   'P 1'
#
loop_
_entity.id
_entity.type
_entity.pdbx_description
1 polymer ?
#
loop_
_entity_poly.entity_id
_entity_poly.type
_entity_poly.pdbx_seq_one_letter_code
_entity_poly.pdbx_strand_id
1 'polypeptide(L)'
;MLARTAVLLLLAGPALAQDYNRNDLVRGLCHKDGCDEFQVLRVEPMLTGTTGSLKRTQVKTFHASHAGRSEREAEAGYVYCSPTKPAVMAQGKTRTAAFMLAPFATEDSSETIRKNANFVAMYFAICHGPDVARQAVRDLRGTASSLGYRVAATASRMVELTAPVDIVDRAPAPPVAQAPRPAPTAPPRREAAPALLPPGEIPED
;
A
#
# COMPACT_ATOMS: atom_id res chain seq x y z
N MET A 1 53.83 26.04 53.20
CA MET A 1 52.80 24.99 53.02
C MET A 1 51.49 25.68 52.73
N LEU A 2 51.00 25.66 51.48
CA LEU A 2 49.63 26.06 51.13
C LEU A 2 49.23 25.27 49.88
N ALA A 3 48.11 24.58 50.00
CA ALA A 3 47.73 23.42 49.22
C ALA A 3 47.31 23.77 47.79
N ARG A 4 47.80 22.97 46.82
CA ARG A 4 47.31 22.93 45.44
C ARG A 4 46.00 22.13 45.40
N THR A 5 44.87 22.81 45.28
CA THR A 5 43.59 22.18 44.96
C THR A 5 43.52 21.92 43.46
N ALA A 6 43.70 20.66 43.07
CA ALA A 6 43.48 20.19 41.71
C ALA A 6 41.97 20.07 41.46
N VAL A 7 41.45 20.88 40.54
CA VAL A 7 40.09 20.75 40.02
C VAL A 7 40.08 19.58 39.03
N LEU A 8 39.52 18.44 39.45
CA LEU A 8 39.16 17.34 38.55
C LEU A 8 37.94 17.77 37.72
N LEU A 9 38.19 18.25 36.50
CA LEU A 9 37.18 18.33 35.45
C LEU A 9 36.77 16.91 35.07
N LEU A 10 35.65 16.45 35.61
CA LEU A 10 34.94 15.25 35.17
C LEU A 10 34.56 15.45 33.70
N LEU A 11 35.32 14.80 32.80
CA LEU A 11 34.95 14.57 31.41
C LEU A 11 33.73 13.64 31.38
N ALA A 12 32.54 14.21 31.56
CA ALA A 12 31.30 13.54 31.22
C ALA A 12 31.26 13.38 29.70
N GLY A 13 31.72 12.22 29.21
CA GLY A 13 31.67 11.89 27.79
C GLY A 13 30.23 11.91 27.27
N PRO A 14 30.00 12.22 25.98
CA PRO A 14 28.67 12.32 25.37
C PRO A 14 27.97 10.96 25.17
N ALA A 15 28.39 9.92 25.88
CA ALA A 15 27.95 8.54 25.67
C ALA A 15 26.56 8.22 26.28
N LEU A 16 25.99 9.11 27.11
CA LEU A 16 24.75 8.83 27.84
C LEU A 16 23.48 9.48 27.27
N ALA A 17 23.57 10.18 26.12
CA ALA A 17 22.40 10.80 25.47
C ALA A 17 21.88 10.01 24.26
N GLN A 18 22.31 8.77 24.07
CA GLN A 18 21.62 7.89 23.13
C GLN A 18 20.40 7.33 23.84
N ASP A 19 19.26 7.97 23.59
CA ASP A 19 17.96 7.50 24.00
C ASP A 19 17.73 6.11 23.37
N TYR A 20 18.14 5.07 24.11
CA TYR A 20 18.01 3.67 23.69
C TYR A 20 16.53 3.24 23.64
N ASN A 21 15.62 4.02 24.26
CA ASN A 21 14.19 3.75 24.38
C ASN A 21 13.33 4.60 23.43
N ARG A 22 13.79 4.77 22.18
CA ARG A 22 12.99 5.42 21.14
C ARG A 22 11.89 4.48 20.65
N ASN A 23 10.73 4.57 21.28
CA ASN A 23 9.55 3.74 20.95
C ASN A 23 8.99 3.97 19.54
N ASP A 24 9.35 5.10 18.93
CA ASP A 24 9.00 5.49 17.56
C ASP A 24 9.90 4.82 16.50
N LEU A 25 11.00 4.18 16.90
CA LEU A 25 11.83 3.39 16.02
C LEU A 25 11.31 1.95 15.91
N VAL A 26 11.27 1.46 14.68
CA VAL A 26 11.00 0.07 14.36
C VAL A 26 12.29 -0.55 13.85
N ARG A 27 12.69 -1.64 14.50
CA ARG A 27 13.88 -2.41 14.13
C ARG A 27 13.53 -3.42 13.04
N GLY A 28 14.32 -3.42 11.98
CA GLY A 28 14.25 -4.37 10.88
C GLY A 28 15.35 -5.42 10.97
N LEU A 29 16.12 -5.55 9.89
CA LEU A 29 17.19 -6.53 9.73
C LEU A 29 18.38 -6.20 10.62
N CYS A 30 18.83 -7.19 11.38
CA CYS A 30 20.08 -7.14 12.12
C CYS A 30 21.18 -7.93 11.40
N HIS A 31 22.35 -7.30 11.34
CA HIS A 31 23.62 -7.83 10.88
C HIS A 31 24.60 -7.93 12.06
N LYS A 32 25.83 -8.39 11.79
CA LYS A 32 26.87 -8.51 12.82
C LYS A 32 27.34 -7.14 13.34
N ASP A 33 27.30 -6.13 12.50
CA ASP A 33 27.78 -4.76 12.73
C ASP A 33 26.72 -3.81 13.29
N GLY A 34 25.43 -4.14 13.10
CA GLY A 34 24.33 -3.35 13.62
C GLY A 34 22.97 -3.81 13.12
N CYS A 35 21.93 -3.06 13.47
CA CYS A 35 20.58 -3.26 12.96
C CYS A 35 20.12 -2.05 12.16
N ASP A 36 19.39 -2.31 11.09
CA ASP A 36 18.62 -1.28 10.42
C ASP A 36 17.40 -0.95 11.28
N GLU A 37 17.19 0.34 11.51
CA GLU A 37 16.03 0.89 12.20
C GLU A 37 15.39 1.94 11.32
N PHE A 38 14.10 2.19 11.49
CA PHE A 38 13.43 3.26 10.78
C PHE A 38 12.35 3.93 11.63
N GLN A 39 12.06 5.18 11.26
CA GLN A 39 10.95 5.97 11.78
C GLN A 39 10.02 6.32 10.63
N VAL A 40 8.73 6.06 10.80
CA VAL A 40 7.71 6.56 9.87
C VAL A 40 7.43 8.02 10.21
N LEU A 41 7.91 8.94 9.37
CA LEU A 41 7.72 10.38 9.58
C LEU A 41 6.34 10.84 9.11
N ARG A 42 5.87 10.26 8.00
CA ARG A 42 4.61 10.67 7.38
C ARG A 42 3.96 9.54 6.61
N VAL A 43 2.64 9.47 6.68
CA VAL A 43 1.80 8.58 5.88
C VAL A 43 0.59 9.37 5.38
N GLU A 44 0.52 9.56 4.08
CA GLU A 44 -0.55 10.30 3.40
C GLU A 44 -1.39 9.31 2.56
N PRO A 45 -2.71 9.22 2.77
CA PRO A 45 -3.57 8.42 1.90
C PRO A 45 -3.60 9.02 0.49
N MET A 46 -3.53 8.18 -0.55
CA MET A 46 -3.59 8.61 -1.94
C MET A 46 -4.84 8.12 -2.65
N LEU A 47 -4.99 6.80 -2.77
CA LEU A 47 -6.06 6.16 -3.53
C LEU A 47 -6.58 4.94 -2.77
N THR A 48 -7.87 4.70 -2.86
CA THR A 48 -8.50 3.49 -2.33
C THR A 48 -8.95 2.62 -3.50
N GLY A 49 -8.46 1.38 -3.54
CA GLY A 49 -8.90 0.36 -4.46
C GLY A 49 -9.89 -0.60 -3.81
N THR A 50 -10.34 -1.60 -4.56
CA THR A 50 -11.27 -2.62 -4.06
C THR A 50 -10.63 -3.55 -3.03
N THR A 51 -9.32 -3.75 -3.12
CA THR A 51 -8.56 -4.72 -2.31
C THR A 51 -7.63 -4.06 -1.29
N GLY A 52 -7.56 -2.73 -1.22
CA GLY A 52 -6.62 -2.03 -0.35
C GLY A 52 -6.48 -0.54 -0.62
N SER A 53 -5.59 0.11 0.12
CA SER A 53 -5.33 1.55 0.01
C SER A 53 -3.87 1.84 -0.30
N LEU A 54 -3.64 2.71 -1.28
CA LEU A 54 -2.32 3.25 -1.61
C LEU A 54 -2.05 4.46 -0.73
N LYS A 55 -0.88 4.44 -0.08
CA LYS A 55 -0.39 5.52 0.77
C LYS A 55 0.96 6.00 0.25
N ARG A 56 1.19 7.32 0.29
CA ARG A 56 2.52 7.94 0.15
C ARG A 56 3.14 8.03 1.52
N THR A 57 4.44 7.79 1.61
CA THR A 57 5.15 7.70 2.89
C THR A 57 6.43 8.49 2.87
N GLN A 58 6.85 8.95 4.03
CA GLN A 58 8.19 9.48 4.27
C GLN A 58 8.79 8.71 5.44
N VAL A 59 9.93 8.07 5.21
CA VAL A 59 10.59 7.18 6.19
C VAL A 59 12.01 7.66 6.39
N LYS A 60 12.43 7.79 7.64
CA LYS A 60 13.83 8.04 8.00
C LYS A 60 14.45 6.74 8.44
N THR A 61 15.57 6.37 7.84
CA THR A 61 16.29 5.14 8.18
C THR A 61 17.52 5.45 9.02
N PHE A 62 17.91 4.47 9.82
CA PHE A 62 19.01 4.56 10.75
C PHE A 62 19.78 3.25 10.73
N HIS A 63 21.09 3.32 10.95
CA HIS A 63 21.89 2.14 11.25
C HIS A 63 22.37 2.22 12.70
N ALA A 64 21.88 1.32 13.55
CA ALA A 64 22.20 1.27 14.96
C ALA A 64 23.27 0.22 15.22
N SER A 65 24.43 0.65 15.74
CA SER A 65 25.59 -0.18 16.05
C SER A 65 26.06 0.03 17.49
N HIS A 66 27.09 -0.69 17.91
CA HIS A 66 27.76 -0.47 19.20
C HIS A 66 28.40 0.93 19.32
N ALA A 67 28.77 1.55 18.19
CA ALA A 67 29.30 2.92 18.15
C ALA A 67 28.19 3.98 18.18
N GLY A 68 26.93 3.53 18.15
CA GLY A 68 25.73 4.36 18.18
C GLY A 68 24.94 4.32 16.88
N ARG A 69 24.01 5.27 16.76
CA ARG A 69 23.07 5.37 15.64
C ARG A 69 23.52 6.40 14.61
N SER A 70 23.66 5.98 13.35
CA SER A 70 23.84 6.88 12.22
C SER A 70 22.52 7.10 11.50
N GLU A 71 22.17 8.37 11.27
CA GLU A 71 20.95 8.75 10.58
C GLU A 71 21.19 8.85 9.07
N ARG A 72 20.22 8.42 8.28
CA ARG A 72 20.16 8.67 6.83
C ARG A 72 19.11 9.73 6.51
N GLU A 73 19.15 10.22 5.28
CA GLU A 73 18.14 11.15 4.79
C GLU A 73 16.75 10.50 4.79
N ALA A 74 15.73 11.35 4.90
CA ALA A 74 14.35 10.89 4.82
C ALA A 74 13.99 10.57 3.37
N GLU A 75 13.52 9.36 3.13
CA GLU A 75 13.17 8.87 1.80
C GLU A 75 11.66 8.85 1.61
N ALA A 76 11.21 9.30 0.43
CA ALA A 76 9.83 9.18 0.01
C ALA A 76 9.57 7.80 -0.60
N GLY A 77 8.41 7.23 -0.32
CA GLY A 77 8.01 5.93 -0.82
C GLY A 77 6.50 5.78 -0.91
N TYR A 78 6.07 4.56 -1.23
CA TYR A 78 4.67 4.21 -1.31
C TYR A 78 4.43 2.84 -0.71
N VAL A 79 3.26 2.64 -0.11
CA VAL A 79 2.82 1.34 0.41
C VAL A 79 1.39 1.09 -0.01
N TYR A 80 1.12 -0.10 -0.55
CA TYR A 80 -0.23 -0.55 -0.84
C TYR A 80 -0.71 -1.49 0.27
N CYS A 81 -1.46 -0.94 1.23
CA CYS A 81 -2.00 -1.69 2.36
C CYS A 81 -3.18 -2.54 1.88
N SER A 82 -2.92 -3.82 1.62
CA SER A 82 -3.89 -4.80 1.10
C SER A 82 -3.66 -6.18 1.71
N PRO A 83 -4.71 -6.88 2.18
CA PRO A 83 -4.59 -8.25 2.68
C PRO A 83 -4.31 -9.28 1.58
N THR A 84 -4.54 -8.95 0.31
CA THR A 84 -4.35 -9.87 -0.82
C THR A 84 -3.17 -9.50 -1.72
N LYS A 85 -2.78 -8.22 -1.71
CA LYS A 85 -1.71 -7.69 -2.56
C LYS A 85 -0.80 -6.69 -1.81
N PRO A 86 -0.19 -7.07 -0.68
CA PRO A 86 0.66 -6.17 0.09
C PRO A 86 1.94 -5.81 -0.67
N ALA A 87 2.28 -4.51 -0.71
CA ALA A 87 3.49 -4.07 -1.38
C ALA A 87 4.11 -2.82 -0.75
N VAL A 88 5.43 -2.76 -0.83
CA VAL A 88 6.26 -1.60 -0.51
C VAL A 88 6.97 -1.14 -1.77
N MET A 89 7.00 0.15 -2.04
CA MET A 89 7.40 0.69 -3.33
C MET A 89 8.33 1.89 -3.18
N ALA A 90 9.30 1.97 -4.09
CA ALA A 90 10.14 3.13 -4.32
C ALA A 90 9.99 3.59 -5.77
N GLN A 91 9.78 4.89 -5.96
CA GLN A 91 9.64 5.47 -7.29
C GLN A 91 11.00 6.03 -7.74
N GLY A 92 11.53 5.46 -8.83
CA GLY A 92 12.66 6.05 -9.56
C GLY A 92 12.17 7.08 -10.59
N LYS A 93 13.10 7.56 -11.43
CA LYS A 93 12.77 8.59 -12.45
C LYS A 93 11.72 8.15 -13.46
N THR A 94 11.73 6.87 -13.85
CA THR A 94 10.92 6.35 -14.96
C THR A 94 10.04 5.17 -14.59
N ARG A 95 10.36 4.46 -13.51
CA ARG A 95 9.70 3.22 -13.09
C ARG A 95 9.55 3.21 -11.57
N THR A 96 8.59 2.42 -11.10
CA THR A 96 8.40 2.14 -9.68
C THR A 96 8.79 0.70 -9.41
N ALA A 97 9.75 0.51 -8.51
CA ALA A 97 10.10 -0.81 -8.01
C ALA A 97 9.15 -1.15 -6.85
N ALA A 98 8.47 -2.29 -6.95
CA ALA A 98 7.52 -2.75 -5.94
C ALA A 98 7.97 -4.10 -5.38
N PHE A 99 8.25 -4.15 -4.08
CA PHE A 99 8.42 -5.40 -3.37
C PHE A 99 7.03 -5.91 -2.94
N MET A 100 6.61 -7.02 -3.55
CA MET A 100 5.36 -7.70 -3.24
C MET A 100 5.61 -8.70 -2.12
N LEU A 101 4.92 -8.53 -0.98
CA LEU A 101 5.07 -9.42 0.17
C LEU A 101 4.23 -10.68 -0.04
N ALA A 102 4.79 -11.84 0.28
CA ALA A 102 4.07 -13.11 0.35
C ALA A 102 4.16 -13.68 1.78
N PRO A 103 3.29 -13.26 2.71
CA PRO A 103 3.39 -13.67 4.12
C PRO A 103 3.24 -15.19 4.36
N PHE A 104 2.67 -15.89 3.38
CA PHE A 104 2.45 -17.34 3.40
C PHE A 104 3.38 -18.08 2.44
N ALA A 105 4.46 -17.43 1.98
CA ALA A 105 5.42 -18.03 1.06
C ALA A 105 5.86 -19.43 1.53
N THR A 106 5.93 -20.33 0.56
CA THR A 106 6.40 -21.71 0.71
C THR A 106 7.77 -21.92 0.07
N GLU A 107 8.18 -21.00 -0.81
CA GLU A 107 9.45 -21.05 -1.55
C GLU A 107 10.51 -20.10 -0.98
N ASP A 108 10.13 -19.17 -0.10
CA ASP A 108 11.09 -18.27 0.55
C ASP A 108 11.96 -19.06 1.54
N SER A 109 13.27 -19.09 1.30
CA SER A 109 14.24 -19.65 2.25
C SER A 109 14.32 -18.82 3.53
N SER A 110 14.86 -19.38 4.62
CA SER A 110 15.12 -18.62 5.86
C SER A 110 15.99 -17.40 5.63
N GLU A 111 16.97 -17.49 4.73
CA GLU A 111 17.83 -16.37 4.34
C GLU A 111 17.06 -15.31 3.54
N THR A 112 16.14 -15.71 2.67
CA THR A 112 15.24 -14.80 1.94
C THR A 112 14.35 -14.04 2.91
N ILE A 113 13.71 -14.75 3.85
CA ILE A 113 12.87 -14.15 4.89
C ILE A 113 13.68 -13.13 5.70
N ARG A 114 14.90 -13.51 6.12
CA ARG A 114 15.81 -12.63 6.86
C ARG A 114 16.11 -11.35 6.08
N LYS A 115 16.55 -11.47 4.82
CA LYS A 115 16.86 -10.31 3.96
C LYS A 115 15.66 -9.38 3.75
N ASN A 116 14.45 -9.93 3.78
CA ASN A 116 13.22 -9.19 3.56
C ASN A 116 12.63 -8.58 4.84
N ALA A 117 13.26 -8.76 6.01
CA ALA A 117 12.74 -8.29 7.30
C ALA A 117 12.48 -6.77 7.31
N ASN A 118 13.30 -5.97 6.63
CA ASN A 118 13.09 -4.52 6.50
C ASN A 118 11.77 -4.18 5.80
N PHE A 119 11.46 -4.86 4.69
CA PHE A 119 10.20 -4.65 3.96
C PHE A 119 8.99 -5.10 4.76
N VAL A 120 9.10 -6.22 5.48
CA VAL A 120 8.05 -6.72 6.39
C VAL A 120 7.80 -5.69 7.49
N ALA A 121 8.84 -5.29 8.21
CA ALA A 121 8.73 -4.31 9.28
C ALA A 121 8.09 -3.01 8.78
N MET A 122 8.59 -2.46 7.66
CA MET A 122 8.09 -1.22 7.08
C MET A 122 6.62 -1.32 6.68
N TYR A 123 6.24 -2.38 5.96
CA TYR A 123 4.86 -2.61 5.55
C TYR A 123 3.91 -2.64 6.75
N PHE A 124 4.20 -3.50 7.74
CA PHE A 124 3.31 -3.66 8.88
C PHE A 124 3.29 -2.42 9.78
N ALA A 125 4.39 -1.68 9.89
CA ALA A 125 4.43 -0.43 10.64
C ALA A 125 3.51 0.63 10.02
N ILE A 126 3.54 0.77 8.69
CA ILE A 126 2.75 1.77 7.95
C ILE A 126 1.27 1.39 7.86
N CYS A 127 0.96 0.09 7.76
CA CYS A 127 -0.41 -0.38 7.59
C CYS A 127 -1.13 -0.67 8.92
N HIS A 128 -0.41 -1.09 9.96
CA HIS A 128 -0.99 -1.61 11.21
C HIS A 128 -0.35 -1.05 12.49
N GLY A 129 0.74 -0.28 12.38
CA GLY A 129 1.44 0.32 13.52
C GLY A 129 2.69 -0.45 13.96
N PRO A 130 3.56 0.20 14.77
CA PRO A 130 4.90 -0.28 15.10
C PRO A 130 4.89 -1.58 15.92
N ASP A 131 3.90 -1.79 16.78
CA ASP A 131 3.83 -3.02 17.60
C ASP A 131 3.53 -4.25 16.75
N VAL A 132 2.61 -4.11 15.80
CA VAL A 132 2.29 -5.17 14.83
C VAL A 132 3.51 -5.44 13.94
N ALA A 133 4.26 -4.40 13.55
CA ALA A 133 5.51 -4.58 12.80
C ALA A 133 6.53 -5.43 13.55
N ARG A 134 6.74 -5.14 14.85
CA ARG A 134 7.65 -5.92 15.71
C ARG A 134 7.21 -7.37 15.80
N GLN A 135 5.91 -7.64 15.85
CA GLN A 135 5.38 -8.99 15.83
C GLN A 135 5.60 -9.67 14.48
N ALA A 136 5.32 -8.98 13.37
CA ALA A 136 5.46 -9.51 12.01
C ALA A 136 6.90 -9.89 11.66
N VAL A 137 7.90 -9.17 12.16
CA VAL A 137 9.31 -9.54 11.97
C VAL A 137 9.68 -10.85 12.68
N ARG A 138 9.03 -11.17 13.80
CA ARG A 138 9.26 -12.41 14.56
C ARG A 138 8.44 -13.58 14.03
N ASP A 139 7.19 -13.33 13.68
CA ASP A 139 6.24 -14.31 13.18
C ASP A 139 5.35 -13.68 12.09
N LEU A 140 5.89 -13.62 10.87
CA LEU A 140 5.20 -13.04 9.73
C LEU A 140 3.91 -13.80 9.41
N ARG A 141 3.98 -15.13 9.38
CA ARG A 141 2.86 -15.99 8.99
C ARG A 141 1.71 -15.89 9.97
N GLY A 142 1.98 -16.01 11.27
CA GLY A 142 0.95 -15.91 12.32
C GLY A 142 0.34 -14.51 12.38
N THR A 143 1.16 -13.46 12.31
CA THR A 143 0.67 -12.07 12.30
C THR A 143 -0.18 -11.77 11.07
N ALA A 144 0.24 -12.22 9.87
CA ALA A 144 -0.56 -12.02 8.66
C ALA A 144 -1.88 -12.80 8.73
N SER A 145 -1.87 -14.02 9.27
CA SER A 145 -3.08 -14.82 9.46
C SER A 145 -4.08 -14.16 10.40
N SER A 146 -3.63 -13.62 11.55
CA SER A 146 -4.51 -12.94 12.51
C SER A 146 -5.13 -11.66 11.97
N LEU A 147 -4.45 -10.99 11.04
CA LEU A 147 -4.94 -9.81 10.34
C LEU A 147 -5.74 -10.14 9.06
N GLY A 148 -6.01 -11.42 8.78
CA GLY A 148 -6.85 -11.85 7.67
C GLY A 148 -6.22 -11.72 6.29
N TYR A 149 -4.89 -11.77 6.19
CA TYR A 149 -4.21 -11.78 4.90
C TYR A 149 -4.52 -13.07 4.13
N ARG A 150 -4.60 -12.96 2.80
CA ARG A 150 -4.90 -14.06 1.87
C ARG A 150 -4.10 -13.91 0.57
N VAL A 151 -2.78 -13.77 0.70
CA VAL A 151 -1.88 -13.62 -0.44
C VAL A 151 -1.65 -14.97 -1.09
N ALA A 152 -1.96 -15.10 -2.39
CA ALA A 152 -1.84 -16.35 -3.13
C ALA A 152 -0.41 -16.65 -3.64
N ALA A 153 0.52 -15.70 -3.57
CA ALA A 153 1.88 -15.86 -4.06
C ALA A 153 2.70 -16.87 -3.21
N THR A 154 3.52 -17.68 -3.87
CA THR A 154 4.38 -18.72 -3.25
C THR A 154 5.72 -18.17 -2.73
N ALA A 155 6.11 -16.97 -3.18
CA ALA A 155 7.35 -16.29 -2.83
C ALA A 155 7.18 -14.76 -2.84
N SER A 156 7.95 -14.07 -2.02
CA SER A 156 8.04 -12.61 -2.08
C SER A 156 8.90 -12.19 -3.27
N ARG A 157 8.52 -11.11 -3.97
CA ARG A 157 9.22 -10.75 -5.23
C ARG A 157 9.23 -9.27 -5.52
N MET A 158 10.27 -8.84 -6.24
CA MET A 158 10.30 -7.53 -6.89
C MET A 158 9.50 -7.58 -8.19
N VAL A 159 8.68 -6.56 -8.42
CA VAL A 159 8.02 -6.30 -9.71
C VAL A 159 8.24 -4.85 -10.10
N GLU A 160 8.23 -4.57 -11.40
CA GLU A 160 8.31 -3.21 -11.92
C GLU A 160 6.94 -2.71 -12.36
N LEU A 161 6.58 -1.52 -11.91
CA LEU A 161 5.38 -0.80 -12.31
C LEU A 161 5.77 0.47 -13.07
N THR A 162 4.86 1.00 -13.88
CA THR A 162 5.08 2.30 -14.53
C THR A 162 4.97 3.41 -13.48
N ALA A 163 3.94 3.36 -12.63
CA ALA A 163 3.72 4.26 -11.52
C ALA A 163 3.19 3.54 -10.28
N PRO A 164 3.29 4.13 -9.07
CA PRO A 164 2.76 3.51 -7.84
C PRO A 164 1.24 3.28 -7.90
N VAL A 165 0.51 4.11 -8.64
CA VAL A 165 -0.95 4.01 -8.79
C VAL A 165 -1.41 2.79 -9.57
N ASP A 166 -0.51 2.17 -10.36
CA ASP A 166 -0.83 1.00 -11.18
C ASP A 166 -1.07 -0.26 -10.35
N ILE A 167 -0.65 -0.26 -9.08
CA ILE A 167 -0.94 -1.36 -8.16
C ILE A 167 -2.39 -1.37 -7.69
N VAL A 168 -3.14 -0.28 -7.86
CA VAL A 168 -4.47 -0.14 -7.27
C VAL A 168 -5.51 -0.85 -8.14
N ASP A 169 -6.16 -1.88 -7.59
CA ASP A 169 -7.30 -2.52 -8.27
C ASP A 169 -8.49 -1.57 -8.28
N ARG A 170 -9.02 -1.28 -9.46
CA ARG A 170 -10.24 -0.48 -9.62
C ARG A 170 -11.43 -1.42 -9.89
N ALA A 171 -12.58 -1.11 -9.30
CA ALA A 171 -13.80 -1.78 -9.71
C ALA A 171 -14.02 -1.51 -11.21
N PRO A 172 -14.47 -2.50 -12.00
CA PRO A 172 -15.00 -2.22 -13.32
C PRO A 172 -16.10 -1.17 -13.16
N ALA A 173 -16.09 -0.13 -14.01
CA ALA A 173 -17.21 0.80 -14.06
C ALA A 173 -18.50 -0.01 -14.25
N PRO A 174 -19.59 0.29 -13.52
CA PRO A 174 -20.86 -0.37 -13.77
C PRO A 174 -21.16 -0.22 -15.27
N PRO A 175 -21.67 -1.28 -15.93
CA PRO A 175 -22.06 -1.17 -17.33
C PRO A 175 -23.02 0.02 -17.43
N VAL A 176 -22.66 1.01 -18.25
CA VAL A 176 -23.52 2.16 -18.52
C VAL A 176 -24.83 1.55 -19.01
N ALA A 177 -25.89 1.68 -18.21
CA ALA A 177 -27.22 1.27 -18.62
C ALA A 177 -27.49 2.01 -19.93
N GLN A 178 -27.56 1.27 -21.04
CA GLN A 178 -28.00 1.85 -22.30
C GLN A 178 -29.36 2.49 -22.01
N ALA A 179 -29.46 3.81 -22.23
CA ALA A 179 -30.72 4.51 -22.11
C ALA A 179 -31.78 3.70 -22.86
N PRO A 180 -33.00 3.52 -22.30
CA PRO A 180 -34.08 2.80 -22.97
C PRO A 180 -34.18 3.31 -24.41
N ARG A 181 -33.97 2.42 -25.38
CA ARG A 181 -34.18 2.77 -26.79
C ARG A 181 -35.58 3.37 -26.88
N PRO A 182 -35.75 4.57 -27.48
CA PRO A 182 -37.07 5.13 -27.67
C PRO A 182 -37.94 4.09 -28.37
N ALA A 183 -39.10 3.80 -27.78
CA ALA A 183 -40.04 2.88 -28.38
C ALA A 183 -40.38 3.34 -29.81
N PRO A 184 -40.47 2.42 -30.79
CA PRO A 184 -40.89 2.79 -32.12
C PRO A 184 -42.27 3.44 -32.04
N THR A 185 -42.33 4.72 -32.41
CA THR A 185 -43.55 5.50 -32.47
C THR A 185 -44.52 4.77 -33.39
N ALA A 186 -45.67 4.35 -32.86
CA ALA A 186 -46.71 3.73 -33.66
C ALA A 186 -47.10 4.68 -34.81
N PRO A 187 -47.24 4.17 -36.05
CA PRO A 187 -47.63 5.02 -37.17
C PRO A 187 -49.00 5.65 -36.92
N PRO A 188 -49.23 6.89 -37.40
CA PRO A 188 -50.50 7.58 -37.21
C PRO A 188 -51.63 6.76 -37.82
N ARG A 189 -52.67 6.53 -37.01
CA ARG A 189 -53.91 5.87 -37.40
C ARG A 189 -54.54 6.68 -38.53
N ARG A 190 -54.55 6.14 -39.76
CA ARG A 190 -55.26 6.74 -40.89
C ARG A 190 -56.74 6.93 -40.51
N GLU A 191 -57.13 8.19 -40.46
CA GLU A 191 -58.51 8.63 -40.36
C GLU A 191 -59.26 8.12 -41.60
N ALA A 192 -60.30 7.32 -41.39
CA ALA A 192 -61.08 6.73 -42.45
C ALA A 192 -61.86 7.82 -43.19
N ALA A 193 -61.60 7.94 -44.49
CA ALA A 193 -62.35 8.81 -45.38
C ALA A 193 -63.85 8.40 -45.43
N PRO A 194 -64.78 9.36 -45.60
CA PRO A 194 -66.20 9.06 -45.71
C PRO A 194 -66.49 8.25 -46.97
N ALA A 195 -67.33 7.22 -46.82
CA ALA A 195 -67.80 6.38 -47.92
C ALA A 195 -68.60 7.23 -48.93
N LEU A 196 -68.09 7.32 -50.16
CA LEU A 196 -68.87 7.76 -51.31
C LEU A 196 -69.95 6.71 -51.62
N LEU A 197 -71.18 7.20 -51.76
CA LEU A 197 -72.33 6.44 -52.27
C LEU A 197 -72.08 6.00 -53.73
N PRO A 198 -72.48 4.77 -54.14
CA PRO A 198 -72.62 4.45 -55.55
C PRO A 198 -73.92 5.03 -56.14
N PRO A 199 -73.92 5.44 -57.43
CA PRO A 199 -75.08 5.96 -58.13
C PRO A 199 -76.06 4.84 -58.55
N GLY A 200 -77.33 5.23 -58.71
CA GLY A 200 -78.48 4.33 -58.77
C GLY A 200 -78.70 3.55 -60.06
N GLU A 201 -79.56 2.54 -59.92
CA GLU A 201 -80.20 1.80 -61.02
C GLU A 201 -81.52 2.48 -61.40
N ILE A 202 -81.69 2.73 -62.70
CA ILE A 202 -82.93 3.19 -63.31
C ILE A 202 -83.74 1.94 -63.67
N PRO A 203 -85.01 1.79 -63.23
CA PRO A 203 -85.88 0.73 -63.73
C PRO A 203 -86.44 1.10 -65.11
N GLU A 204 -86.37 0.17 -66.06
CA GLU A 204 -87.14 0.19 -67.29
C GLU A 204 -88.58 -0.29 -67.02
N ASP A 205 -89.56 0.52 -67.40
CA ASP A 205 -90.88 0.12 -67.94
C ASP A 205 -91.57 1.35 -68.58
#